data_AF-A0A7X2TCY2-F1
#
_entry.id   AF-A0A7X2TCY2-F1
#
_cell.length_a   1.000
_cell.length_b   1.000
_cell.length_c   1.000
_cell.angle_alpha   90.00
_cell.angle_beta   90.00
_cell.angle_gamma   90.00
#
_symmetry.space_group_name_H-M   'P 1'
#
loop_
_entity.id
_entity.type
_entity.pdbx_description
1 polymer ?
#
loop_
_entity_poly.entity_id
_entity_poly.type
_entity_poly.pdbx_seq_one_letter_code
_entity_poly.pdbx_strand_id
1 'polypeptide(L)' 'MILDNQEYPIGFTMELAMHPDSLNRFAKLPKPQQDSIVNGAREIKSRDEMRNYVETMFQ' A
#
# COMPACT_ATOMS: atom_id res chain seq x y z
N MET A 1 -5.92 11.94 21.46
CA MET A 1 -5.00 11.56 20.37
C MET A 1 -5.51 10.24 19.85
N ILE A 2 -6.17 10.23 18.70
CA ILE A 2 -6.53 8.96 18.05
C ILE A 2 -5.19 8.39 17.61
N LEU A 3 -4.79 7.28 18.21
CA LEU A 3 -3.70 6.47 17.70
C LEU A 3 -4.15 6.06 16.31
N ASP A 4 -3.64 6.74 15.29
CA ASP A 4 -3.64 6.25 13.93
C ASP A 4 -2.89 4.93 13.99
N ASN A 5 -3.63 3.85 14.27
CA ASN A 5 -3.19 2.50 14.00
C ASN A 5 -3.10 2.42 12.47
N GLN A 6 -1.98 2.94 11.96
CA GLN A 6 -1.47 2.79 10.60
C GLN A 6 -1.10 1.33 10.35
N GLU A 7 -1.95 0.41 10.79
CA GLU A 7 -1.87 -0.98 10.37
C GLU A 7 -2.23 -0.98 8.89
N TYR A 8 -1.19 -1.22 8.10
CA TYR A 8 -1.31 -1.47 6.68
C TYR A 8 -2.25 -2.67 6.46
N PRO A 9 -3.16 -2.61 5.48
CA PRO A 9 -3.94 -3.79 5.10
C PRO A 9 -3.00 -4.98 4.87
N ILE A 10 -3.31 -6.15 5.44
CA ILE A 10 -2.42 -7.32 5.37
C ILE A 10 -2.11 -7.67 3.90
N GLY A 11 -3.11 -7.62 3.02
CA GLY A 11 -2.92 -7.83 1.59
C GLY A 11 -2.00 -6.81 0.94
N PHE A 12 -2.05 -5.56 1.36
CA PHE A 12 -1.17 -4.50 0.86
C PHE A 12 0.30 -4.74 1.27
N THR A 13 0.54 -5.03 2.55
CA THR A 13 1.88 -5.36 3.06
C THR A 13 2.45 -6.60 2.40
N MET A 14 1.63 -7.63 2.19
CA MET A 14 2.05 -8.87 1.52
C MET A 14 2.44 -8.64 0.06
N GLU A 15 1.59 -7.96 -0.72
CA GLU A 15 1.91 -7.68 -2.13
C GLU A 15 3.13 -6.74 -2.24
N LEU A 16 3.27 -5.72 -1.38
CA LEU A 16 4.50 -4.92 -1.33
C LEU A 16 5.77 -5.76 -1.04
N ALA A 17 5.70 -6.71 -0.13
CA ALA A 17 6.84 -7.59 0.18
C ALA A 17 7.20 -8.51 -1.01
N MET A 18 6.23 -8.88 -1.85
CA MET A 18 6.43 -9.65 -3.07
C MET A 18 7.02 -8.82 -4.23
N HIS A 19 6.93 -7.48 -4.14
CA HIS A 19 7.43 -6.53 -5.14
C HIS A 19 8.46 -5.57 -4.52
N PRO A 20 9.74 -5.99 -4.36
CA PRO A 20 10.77 -5.21 -3.66
C PRO A 20 11.00 -3.80 -4.23
N ASP A 21 10.83 -3.63 -5.54
CA ASP A 21 10.95 -2.32 -6.20
C ASP A 21 9.80 -1.38 -5.81
N SER A 22 8.57 -1.88 -5.77
CA SER A 22 7.39 -1.14 -5.32
C SER A 22 7.51 -0.76 -3.85
N LEU A 23 7.98 -1.68 -2.99
CA LEU A 23 8.24 -1.40 -1.58
C LEU A 23 9.29 -0.28 -1.41
N ASN A 24 10.41 -0.36 -2.12
CA ASN A 24 11.46 0.65 -2.04
C ASN A 24 11.00 2.02 -2.52
N ARG A 25 10.12 2.07 -3.54
CA ARG A 25 9.53 3.32 -4.02
C ARG A 25 8.53 3.87 -3.01
N PHE A 26 7.62 3.03 -2.53
CA PHE A 26 6.64 3.36 -1.51
C PHE A 26 7.31 3.95 -0.25
N ALA A 27 8.37 3.30 0.25
CA ALA A 27 9.09 3.74 1.44
C ALA A 27 9.77 5.11 1.29
N LYS A 28 10.07 5.54 0.05
CA LYS A 28 10.66 6.84 -0.25
C LYS A 28 9.62 7.96 -0.43
N LEU A 29 8.34 7.62 -0.52
CA LEU A 29 7.28 8.63 -0.68
C LEU A 29 7.12 9.45 0.62
N PRO A 30 6.76 10.74 0.51
CA PRO A 30 6.34 11.51 1.67
C PRO A 30 5.15 10.86 2.38
N LYS A 31 5.06 11.03 3.71
CA LYS A 31 3.98 10.43 4.52
C LYS A 31 2.57 10.70 3.97
N PRO A 32 2.20 11.91 3.50
CA PRO A 32 0.88 12.15 2.92
C PRO A 32 0.58 11.30 1.66
N GLN A 33 1.60 11.00 0.86
CA GLN A 33 1.45 10.15 -0.33
C GLN A 33 1.34 8.68 0.05
N GLN A 34 2.14 8.24 1.03
CA GLN A 34 1.98 6.91 1.61
C GLN A 34 0.56 6.73 2.15
N ASP A 35 0.04 7.70 2.90
CA ASP A 35 -1.29 7.65 3.49
C ASP A 35 -2.39 7.58 2.42
N SER A 36 -2.26 8.36 1.33
CA SER A 36 -3.20 8.28 0.20
C SER A 36 -3.23 6.89 -0.44
N ILE A 37 -2.07 6.25 -0.59
CA ILE A 37 -1.96 4.90 -1.16
C ILE A 37 -2.55 3.87 -0.19
N VAL A 38 -2.24 3.97 1.10
CA VAL A 38 -2.78 3.07 2.13
C VAL A 38 -4.30 3.19 2.23
N ASN A 39 -4.82 4.42 2.14
CA ASN A 39 -6.26 4.65 2.14
C ASN A 39 -6.92 4.06 0.90
N GLY A 40 -6.31 4.17 -0.29
CA GLY A 40 -6.80 3.48 -1.49
C GLY A 40 -6.77 1.96 -1.34
N ALA A 41 -5.72 1.40 -0.73
CA ALA A 41 -5.63 -0.03 -0.45
C ALA A 41 -6.71 -0.54 0.51
N ARG A 42 -7.21 0.30 1.44
CA ARG A 42 -8.29 -0.07 2.37
C ARG A 42 -9.64 -0.28 1.68
N GLU A 43 -9.87 0.38 0.54
CA GLU A 43 -11.12 0.24 -0.23
C GLU A 43 -11.15 -1.04 -1.08
N ILE A 44 -10.00 -1.71 -1.23
CA ILE A 44 -9.86 -2.91 -2.04
C ILE A 44 -10.34 -4.14 -1.26
N LYS A 45 -11.22 -4.91 -1.87
CA LYS A 45 -11.88 -6.06 -1.23
C LYS A 45 -11.40 -7.41 -1.73
N SER A 46 -10.71 -7.45 -2.86
CA SER A 46 -10.18 -8.70 -3.43
C SER A 46 -8.66 -8.70 -3.54
N ARG A 47 -8.09 -9.91 -3.48
CA ARG A 47 -6.63 -10.10 -3.59
C ARG A 47 -6.10 -9.70 -4.96
N ASP A 48 -6.85 -9.97 -6.03
CA ASP A 48 -6.40 -9.64 -7.39
C ASP A 48 -6.45 -8.14 -7.66
N GLU A 49 -7.46 -7.43 -7.13
CA GLU A 49 -7.46 -5.96 -7.13
C GLU A 49 -6.30 -5.39 -6.33
N MET A 50 -5.93 -6.00 -5.19
CA MET A 50 -4.80 -5.53 -4.37
C MET A 50 -3.47 -5.69 -5.11
N ARG A 51 -3.26 -6.83 -5.78
CA ARG A 51 -2.09 -7.05 -6.64
C ARG A 51 -2.03 -6.01 -7.74
N ASN A 52 -3.12 -5.84 -8.49
CA ASN A 52 -3.19 -4.86 -9.56
C ASN A 52 -2.93 -3.44 -9.04
N TYR A 53 -3.45 -3.09 -7.86
CA TYR A 53 -3.20 -1.81 -7.23
C TYR A 53 -1.71 -1.59 -6.93
N VAL A 54 -1.03 -2.57 -6.32
CA VAL A 54 0.42 -2.49 -6.03
C VAL A 54 1.29 -2.47 -7.29
N GLU A 55 0.92 -3.24 -8.31
CA GLU A 55 1.64 -3.29 -9.59
C GLU A 55 1.51 -1.98 -10.38
N THR A 56 0.33 -1.34 -10.35
CA THR A 56 0.06 -0.10 -11.09
C THR A 56 0.50 1.17 -10.38
N MET A 57 0.80 1.13 -9.08
CA MET A 57 1.30 2.29 -8.32
C MET A 57 2.56 2.93 -8.89
N PHE A 58 3.41 2.14 -9.56
CA PHE A 58 4.76 2.54 -9.96
C PHE A 58 5.15 2.19 -11.40
N GLN A 59 4.17 1.82 -12.24
CA GLN A 59 4.32 1.83 -13.69
C GLN A 59 4.41 3.26 -14.21
#